data_AF-A0A5E4UQD5-F1
#
_entry.id   AF-A0A5E4UQD5-F1
#
_cell.length_a   1.000
_cell.length_b   1.000
_cell.length_c   1.000
_cell.angle_alpha   90.00
_cell.angle_beta   90.00
_cell.angle_gamma   90.00
#
_symmetry.space_group_name_H-M   'P 1'
#
loop_
_entity.id
_entity.type
_entity.pdbx_description
1 polymer ?
#
loop_
_entity_poly.entity_id
_entity_poly.type
_entity_poly.pdbx_seq_one_letter_code
_entity_poly.pdbx_strand_id
1 'polypeptide(L)'
;MTEPIDTTPANAAQITAMQALRAALLSQHKVLIANDRQQYEAVFGPVPTGRFVQLLTEDAWFRWLDPLSRLIVALDEWLEQTPPLAEAGIALADEAAKLFRNADAEFGERYRLALQQAPDAVLGQRQVVVALRGVPQSPPDATGQTGTPIGQDADGAANKGNGA
;
A
#
# COMPACT_ATOMS: atom_id res chain seq x y z
N MET A 1 -10.75 29.49 -19.09
CA MET A 1 -10.38 29.82 -17.70
C MET A 1 -9.67 28.59 -17.18
N THR A 2 -8.35 28.56 -17.33
CA THR A 2 -7.53 27.40 -16.96
C THR A 2 -7.26 27.55 -15.46
N GLU A 3 -7.82 26.67 -14.63
CA GLU A 3 -7.46 26.62 -13.21
C GLU A 3 -5.94 26.41 -13.08
N PRO A 4 -5.26 27.16 -12.19
CA PRO A 4 -3.87 26.88 -11.90
C PRO A 4 -3.80 25.50 -11.26
N ILE A 5 -3.12 24.57 -11.93
CA ILE A 5 -2.68 23.32 -11.30
C ILE A 5 -1.76 23.78 -10.18
N ASP A 6 -2.18 23.67 -8.92
CA ASP A 6 -1.35 24.03 -7.77
C ASP A 6 -0.19 23.03 -7.68
N THR A 7 0.89 23.36 -8.39
CA THR A 7 2.14 22.58 -8.47
C THR A 7 2.95 22.78 -7.18
N THR A 8 2.36 22.43 -6.04
CA THR A 8 2.98 22.64 -4.72
C THR A 8 4.19 21.73 -4.56
N PRO A 9 5.40 22.28 -4.30
CA PRO A 9 6.57 21.47 -4.04
C PRO A 9 6.46 20.76 -2.70
N ALA A 10 6.93 19.52 -2.62
CA ALA A 10 7.01 18.76 -1.40
C ALA A 10 7.94 19.46 -0.39
N ASN A 11 7.50 19.52 0.87
CA ASN A 11 8.33 20.07 1.94
C ASN A 11 9.36 19.04 2.43
N ALA A 12 10.35 19.51 3.20
CA ALA A 12 11.42 18.66 3.72
C ALA A 12 10.91 17.49 4.58
N ALA A 13 9.83 17.68 5.36
CA ALA A 13 9.26 16.64 6.20
C ALA A 13 8.64 15.50 5.38
N GLN A 14 7.91 15.83 4.30
CA GLN A 14 7.38 14.84 3.36
C GLN A 14 8.52 14.06 2.70
N ILE A 15 9.56 14.76 2.22
CA ILE A 15 10.72 14.11 1.58
C ILE A 15 11.39 13.13 2.55
N THR A 16 11.65 13.54 3.80
CA THR A 16 12.24 12.65 4.83
C THR A 16 11.34 11.45 5.14
N ALA A 17 10.03 11.64 5.25
CA ALA A 17 9.10 10.54 5.49
C ALA A 17 9.07 9.54 4.32
N MET A 18 9.08 10.05 3.08
CA MET A 18 9.11 9.24 1.86
C MET A 18 10.42 8.45 1.71
N GLN A 19 11.56 9.04 2.10
CA GLN A 19 12.84 8.32 2.19
C GLN A 19 12.79 7.17 3.19
N ALA A 20 12.15 7.37 4.35
CA ALA A 20 11.97 6.32 5.35
C ALA A 20 11.04 5.20 4.85
N LEU A 21 9.95 5.55 4.15
CA LEU A 21 9.07 4.56 3.49
C LEU A 21 9.84 3.74 2.46
N ARG A 22 10.56 4.40 1.56
CA ARG A 22 11.39 3.73 0.56
C ARG A 22 12.38 2.74 1.20
N ALA A 23 13.09 3.17 2.25
CA ALA A 23 14.05 2.31 2.95
C ALA A 23 13.38 1.06 3.55
N ALA A 24 12.21 1.23 4.18
CA ALA A 24 11.43 0.12 4.73
C ALA A 24 10.96 -0.85 3.63
N LEU A 25 10.45 -0.33 2.51
CA LEU A 25 9.99 -1.14 1.38
C LEU A 25 11.13 -1.92 0.73
N LEU A 26 12.29 -1.29 0.51
CA LEU A 26 13.47 -1.97 -0.03
C LEU A 26 13.98 -3.07 0.90
N SER A 27 13.95 -2.83 2.22
CA SER A 27 14.30 -3.86 3.21
C SER A 27 13.32 -5.03 3.15
N GLN A 28 12.01 -4.75 3.10
CA GLN A 28 10.99 -5.79 2.99
C GLN A 28 11.15 -6.60 1.71
N HIS A 29 11.37 -5.94 0.58
CA HIS A 29 11.54 -6.59 -0.72
C HIS A 29 12.69 -7.61 -0.70
N LYS A 30 13.85 -7.24 -0.12
CA LYS A 30 15.00 -8.14 0.01
C LYS A 30 14.68 -9.39 0.85
N VAL A 31 13.94 -9.23 1.95
CA VAL A 31 13.53 -10.34 2.81
C VAL A 31 12.58 -11.28 2.06
N LEU A 32 11.62 -10.73 1.32
CA LEU A 32 10.69 -11.53 0.52
C LEU A 32 11.42 -12.32 -0.59
N ILE A 33 12.36 -11.68 -1.30
CA ILE A 33 13.21 -12.37 -2.30
C ILE A 33 13.98 -13.53 -1.67
N ALA A 34 14.56 -13.32 -0.48
CA ALA A 34 15.31 -14.35 0.22
C ALA A 34 14.41 -15.54 0.61
N ASN A 35 13.23 -15.27 1.16
CA ASN A 35 12.22 -16.29 1.45
C ASN A 35 11.84 -17.07 0.19
N ASP A 36 11.50 -16.37 -0.89
CA ASP A 36 11.07 -16.99 -2.14
C ASP A 36 12.16 -17.80 -2.82
N ARG A 37 13.42 -17.37 -2.70
CA ARG A 37 14.56 -18.17 -3.16
C ARG A 37 14.63 -19.50 -2.42
N GLN A 38 14.47 -19.51 -1.10
CA GLN A 38 14.48 -20.76 -0.33
C GLN A 38 13.33 -21.68 -0.77
N GLN A 39 12.14 -21.12 -0.99
CA GLN A 39 10.98 -21.88 -1.45
C GLN A 39 11.18 -22.42 -2.87
N TYR A 40 11.75 -21.63 -3.77
CA TYR A 40 12.07 -22.05 -5.13
C TYR A 40 13.13 -23.17 -5.13
N GLU A 41 14.22 -23.00 -4.36
CA GLU A 41 15.31 -23.97 -4.28
C GLU A 41 14.85 -25.30 -3.64
N ALA A 42 13.87 -25.26 -2.72
CA ALA A 42 13.28 -26.47 -2.15
C ALA A 42 12.48 -27.29 -3.19
N VAL A 43 11.93 -26.65 -4.22
CA VAL A 43 11.12 -27.31 -5.27
C VAL A 43 11.97 -27.70 -6.47
N PHE A 44 12.88 -26.82 -6.90
CA PHE A 44 13.62 -26.96 -8.17
C PHE A 44 15.10 -27.29 -7.98
N GLY A 45 15.58 -27.35 -6.73
CA GLY A 45 16.98 -27.55 -6.39
C GLY A 45 17.78 -26.24 -6.30
N PRO A 46 19.04 -26.31 -5.82
CA PRO A 46 19.85 -25.13 -5.53
C PRO A 46 20.15 -24.30 -6.79
N VAL A 47 20.07 -22.98 -6.67
CA VAL A 47 20.32 -22.03 -7.76
C VAL A 47 21.63 -21.28 -7.52
N PRO A 48 22.57 -21.24 -8.48
CA PRO A 48 23.75 -20.39 -8.38
C PRO A 48 23.38 -18.91 -8.31
N THR A 49 24.03 -18.15 -7.43
CA THR A 49 23.71 -16.71 -7.22
C THR A 49 23.73 -15.88 -8.51
N GLY A 50 24.67 -16.15 -9.44
CA GLY A 50 24.75 -15.45 -10.72
C GLY A 50 23.55 -15.70 -11.65
N ARG A 51 22.88 -16.85 -11.54
CA ARG A 51 21.66 -17.19 -12.30
C ARG A 51 20.40 -16.67 -11.62
N PHE A 52 20.42 -16.54 -10.29
CA PHE A 52 19.23 -16.15 -9.52
C PHE A 52 18.68 -14.78 -9.93
N VAL A 53 19.54 -13.81 -10.26
CA VAL A 53 19.10 -12.49 -10.73
C VAL A 53 18.25 -12.60 -12.00
N GLN A 54 18.65 -13.45 -12.94
CA GLN A 54 17.90 -13.69 -14.17
C GLN A 54 16.54 -14.35 -13.89
N LEU A 55 16.53 -15.35 -13.00
CA LEU A 55 15.28 -16.01 -12.58
C LEU A 55 14.31 -15.04 -11.92
N LEU A 56 14.82 -14.17 -11.03
CA LEU A 56 14.01 -13.16 -10.34
C LEU A 56 13.29 -12.24 -11.34
N THR A 57 13.87 -11.98 -12.51
CA THR A 57 13.29 -11.10 -13.53
C THR A 57 12.45 -11.82 -14.58
N GLU A 58 12.74 -13.08 -14.88
CA GLU A 58 12.15 -13.80 -16.02
C GLU A 58 11.10 -14.85 -15.61
N ASP A 59 11.23 -15.42 -14.42
CA ASP A 59 10.40 -16.55 -13.98
C ASP A 59 9.08 -16.09 -13.34
N ALA A 60 7.99 -16.74 -13.74
CA ALA A 60 6.64 -16.48 -13.23
C ALA A 60 6.54 -16.62 -11.70
N TRP A 61 7.38 -17.45 -11.08
CA TRP A 61 7.42 -17.68 -9.64
C TRP A 61 7.60 -16.39 -8.84
N PHE A 62 8.37 -15.43 -9.36
CA PHE A 62 8.72 -14.20 -8.63
C PHE A 62 7.84 -13.00 -9.00
N ARG A 63 6.97 -13.13 -10.01
CA ARG A 63 6.18 -12.01 -10.55
C ARG A 63 5.19 -11.39 -9.57
N TRP A 64 4.82 -12.13 -8.54
CA TRP A 64 4.00 -11.57 -7.46
C TRP A 64 4.71 -10.41 -6.74
N LEU A 65 6.05 -10.26 -6.84
CA LEU A 65 6.80 -9.12 -6.30
C LEU A 65 6.81 -7.88 -7.22
N ASP A 66 6.28 -7.99 -8.45
CA ASP A 66 6.26 -6.89 -9.42
C ASP A 66 5.60 -5.62 -8.86
N PRO A 67 4.44 -5.66 -8.15
CA PRO A 67 3.81 -4.46 -7.63
C PRO A 67 4.70 -3.70 -6.63
N LEU A 68 5.40 -4.43 -5.76
CA LEU A 68 6.33 -3.83 -4.79
C LEU A 68 7.55 -3.23 -5.49
N SER A 69 8.09 -3.91 -6.50
CA SER A 69 9.23 -3.40 -7.27
C SER A 69 8.88 -2.11 -8.00
N ARG A 70 7.72 -2.06 -8.65
CA ARG A 70 7.25 -0.84 -9.35
C ARG A 70 7.05 0.33 -8.40
N LEU A 71 6.48 0.08 -7.21
CA LEU A 71 6.31 1.11 -6.18
C LEU A 71 7.66 1.67 -5.71
N ILE A 72 8.67 0.82 -5.50
CA ILE A 72 10.02 1.28 -5.10
C ILE A 72 10.64 2.16 -6.20
N VAL A 73 10.51 1.76 -7.47
CA VAL A 73 11.01 2.55 -8.60
C VAL A 73 10.30 3.90 -8.70
N ALA A 74 8.97 3.93 -8.56
CA ALA A 74 8.22 5.18 -8.61
C ALA A 74 8.59 6.13 -7.44
N LEU A 75 8.89 5.59 -6.26
CA LEU A 75 9.45 6.36 -5.13
C LEU A 75 10.85 6.89 -5.42
N ASP A 76 11.70 6.09 -6.08
CA ASP A 76 13.04 6.52 -6.52
C ASP A 76 12.94 7.69 -7.50
N GLU A 77 12.12 7.54 -8.54
CA GLU A 77 11.87 8.58 -9.53
C GLU A 77 11.31 9.85 -8.90
N TRP A 78 10.40 9.74 -7.92
CA TRP A 78 9.89 10.90 -7.20
C TRP A 78 10.98 11.60 -6.37
N LEU A 79 11.84 10.84 -5.69
CA LEU A 79 12.95 11.41 -4.89
C LEU A 79 14.04 12.08 -5.74
N GLU A 80 14.17 11.71 -7.02
CA GLU A 80 15.11 12.32 -7.97
C GLU A 80 14.58 13.63 -8.60
N GLN A 81 13.29 13.94 -8.46
CA GLN A 81 12.70 15.19 -8.96
C GLN A 81 13.26 16.43 -8.23
N THR A 82 13.36 17.57 -8.93
CA THR A 82 13.83 18.84 -8.37
C THR A 82 12.96 20.02 -8.83
N PRO A 83 12.06 20.55 -7.97
CA PRO A 83 11.58 19.99 -6.71
C PRO A 83 10.57 18.85 -6.93
N PRO A 84 10.49 17.86 -6.03
CA PRO A 84 9.43 16.85 -6.07
C PRO A 84 8.06 17.47 -5.78
N LEU A 85 7.01 16.94 -6.41
CA LEU A 85 5.64 17.43 -6.25
C LEU A 85 4.96 16.80 -5.02
N ALA A 86 4.33 17.61 -4.17
CA ALA A 86 3.71 17.17 -2.93
C ALA A 86 2.58 16.15 -3.18
N GLU A 87 1.67 16.46 -4.09
CA GLU A 87 0.52 15.59 -4.44
C GLU A 87 0.96 14.23 -4.98
N ALA A 88 2.00 14.19 -5.83
CA ALA A 88 2.55 12.95 -6.34
C ALA A 88 3.13 12.07 -5.20
N GLY A 89 3.71 12.70 -4.19
CA GLY A 89 4.22 11.98 -3.02
C GLY A 89 3.09 11.38 -2.17
N ILE A 90 1.97 12.09 -2.02
CA ILE A 90 0.78 11.60 -1.32
C ILE A 90 0.17 10.41 -2.07
N ALA A 91 0.03 10.53 -3.40
CA ALA A 91 -0.47 9.44 -4.24
C ALA A 91 0.37 8.16 -4.10
N LEU A 92 1.71 8.29 -4.10
CA LEU A 92 2.61 7.15 -3.88
C LEU A 92 2.48 6.54 -2.48
N ALA A 93 2.28 7.37 -1.44
CA ALA A 93 2.02 6.89 -0.09
C ALA A 93 0.69 6.10 -0.01
N ASP A 94 -0.34 6.54 -0.74
CA ASP A 94 -1.62 5.87 -0.84
C ASP A 94 -1.55 4.55 -1.62
N GLU A 95 -0.77 4.50 -2.70
CA GLU A 95 -0.47 3.25 -3.41
C GLU A 95 0.25 2.24 -2.51
N ALA A 96 1.26 2.69 -1.76
CA ALA A 96 1.95 1.86 -0.79
C ALA A 96 0.98 1.33 0.27
N ALA A 97 0.15 2.20 0.84
CA ALA A 97 -0.88 1.80 1.77
C ALA A 97 -1.85 0.77 1.20
N LYS A 98 -2.32 0.97 -0.04
CA LYS A 98 -3.22 0.05 -0.72
C LYS A 98 -2.56 -1.32 -0.91
N LEU A 99 -1.30 -1.37 -1.34
CA LEU A 99 -0.58 -2.63 -1.54
C LEU A 99 -0.49 -3.47 -0.26
N PHE A 100 -0.30 -2.85 0.91
CA PHE A 100 -0.13 -3.59 2.18
C PHE A 100 -1.42 -3.73 3.00
N ARG A 101 -2.46 -2.92 2.77
CA ARG A 101 -3.74 -2.99 3.51
C ARG A 101 -4.86 -3.68 2.72
N ASN A 102 -4.89 -3.46 1.40
CA ASN A 102 -5.92 -3.94 0.48
C ASN A 102 -5.25 -4.59 -0.75
N ALA A 103 -4.27 -5.46 -0.50
CA ALA A 103 -3.51 -6.13 -1.53
C ALA A 103 -4.43 -6.81 -2.57
N ASP A 104 -3.97 -6.88 -3.81
CA ASP A 104 -4.57 -7.79 -4.79
C ASP A 104 -4.49 -9.25 -4.31
N ALA A 105 -5.27 -10.13 -4.94
CA ALA A 105 -5.39 -11.51 -4.50
C ALA A 105 -4.06 -12.28 -4.56
N GLU A 106 -3.17 -11.98 -5.52
CA GLU A 106 -1.92 -12.71 -5.73
C GLU A 106 -0.82 -12.23 -4.77
N PHE A 107 -0.52 -10.93 -4.76
CA PHE A 107 0.43 -10.33 -3.83
C PHE A 107 -0.01 -10.59 -2.39
N GLY A 108 -1.29 -10.35 -2.06
CA GLY A 108 -1.79 -10.48 -0.70
C GLY A 108 -1.63 -11.88 -0.13
N GLU A 109 -1.95 -12.92 -0.92
CA GLU A 109 -1.83 -14.30 -0.47
C GLU A 109 -0.36 -14.75 -0.35
N ARG A 110 0.48 -14.46 -1.35
CA ARG A 110 1.92 -14.76 -1.29
C ARG A 110 2.60 -14.02 -0.16
N TYR A 111 2.24 -12.77 0.05
CA TYR A 111 2.76 -11.96 1.14
C TYR A 111 2.38 -12.53 2.51
N ARG A 112 1.10 -12.90 2.71
CA ARG A 112 0.64 -13.53 3.95
C ARG A 112 1.35 -14.87 4.20
N LEU A 113 1.59 -15.66 3.16
CA LEU A 113 2.36 -16.90 3.26
C LEU A 113 3.80 -16.60 3.71
N ALA A 114 4.48 -15.63 3.09
CA ALA A 114 5.84 -15.24 3.47
C ALA A 114 5.91 -14.77 4.94
N LEU A 115 4.92 -14.03 5.43
CA LEU A 115 4.82 -13.63 6.84
C LEU A 115 4.70 -14.83 7.80
N GLN A 116 4.08 -15.93 7.37
CA GLN A 116 3.97 -17.15 8.17
C GLN A 116 5.25 -17.97 8.19
N GLN A 117 6.11 -17.81 7.17
CA GLN A 117 7.30 -18.62 6.97
C GLN A 117 8.59 -17.96 7.48
N ALA A 118 8.66 -16.63 7.43
CA ALA A 118 9.87 -15.88 7.74
C ALA A 118 9.65 -14.83 8.85
N PRO A 119 10.26 -14.99 10.04
CA PRO A 119 10.21 -13.99 11.11
C PRO A 119 10.68 -12.60 10.68
N ASP A 120 11.70 -12.53 9.83
CA ASP A 120 12.22 -11.27 9.29
C ASP A 120 11.18 -10.54 8.43
N ALA A 121 10.29 -11.27 7.74
CA ALA A 121 9.24 -10.67 6.94
C ALA A 121 8.21 -9.97 7.82
N VAL A 122 7.93 -10.50 9.02
CA VAL A 122 7.07 -9.87 10.03
C VAL A 122 7.74 -8.62 10.60
N LEU A 123 9.04 -8.67 10.90
CA LEU A 123 9.78 -7.50 11.39
C LEU A 123 9.82 -6.39 10.35
N GLY A 124 10.03 -6.72 9.08
CA GLY A 124 10.00 -5.73 8.00
C GLY A 124 8.59 -5.20 7.74
N GLN A 125 7.53 -6.00 7.86
CA GLN A 125 6.14 -5.50 7.78
C GLN A 125 5.87 -4.44 8.86
N ARG A 126 6.37 -4.65 10.08
CA ARG A 126 6.24 -3.65 11.16
C ARG A 126 6.94 -2.35 10.80
N GLN A 127 8.12 -2.41 10.17
CA GLN A 127 8.84 -1.23 9.71
C GLN A 127 8.07 -0.49 8.62
N VAL A 128 7.50 -1.22 7.65
CA VAL A 128 6.63 -0.64 6.60
C VAL A 128 5.42 0.06 7.22
N VAL A 129 4.73 -0.58 8.16
CA VAL A 129 3.57 0.03 8.86
C VAL A 129 3.96 1.25 9.69
N VAL A 130 5.15 1.26 10.30
CA VAL A 130 5.67 2.45 11.00
C VAL A 130 5.93 3.58 10.00
N ALA A 131 6.59 3.29 8.88
CA ALA A 131 6.90 4.30 7.87
C ALA A 131 5.63 4.87 7.20
N LEU A 132 4.64 4.02 6.91
CA LEU A 132 3.34 4.43 6.35
C LEU A 132 2.57 5.40 7.26
N ARG A 133 2.75 5.31 8.58
CA ARG A 133 2.14 6.27 9.53
C ARG A 133 2.84 7.62 9.55
N GLY A 134 4.08 7.69 9.06
CA GLY A 134 4.87 8.92 9.03
C GLY A 134 4.74 9.71 7.72
N VAL A 135 4.26 9.09 6.64
CA VAL A 135 4.05 9.77 5.36
C VAL A 135 2.67 10.46 5.31
N PRO A 136 2.57 11.63 4.67
CA PRO A 136 1.26 12.24 4.42
C PRO A 136 0.47 11.35 3.46
N GLN A 137 -0.75 11.00 3.86
CA GLN A 137 -1.69 10.18 3.10
C GLN A 137 -2.94 11.00 2.81
N SER A 138 -3.66 10.68 1.73
CA SER A 138 -5.01 11.21 1.57
C SER A 138 -5.88 10.72 2.74
N PRO A 139 -6.84 11.52 3.21
CA PRO A 139 -7.80 11.04 4.20
C PRO A 139 -8.47 9.78 3.65
N PRO A 140 -8.58 8.69 4.46
CA PRO A 140 -9.18 7.45 3.99
C PRO A 140 -10.60 7.76 3.52
N ASP A 141 -10.84 7.51 2.22
CA ASP A 141 -12.09 7.65 1.50
C ASP A 141 -13.34 7.66 2.42
N ALA A 142 -14.00 8.82 2.54
CA ALA A 142 -15.34 8.97 3.10
C ALA A 142 -16.42 8.41 2.15
N THR A 143 -16.13 7.28 1.51
CA THR A 143 -16.97 6.68 0.47
C THR A 143 -17.67 5.47 1.05
N GLY A 144 -18.79 5.71 1.76
CA GLY A 144 -19.68 4.62 2.18
C GLY A 144 -20.45 4.83 3.49
N GLN A 145 -21.11 5.97 3.68
CA GLN A 145 -22.33 6.10 4.51
C GLN A 145 -22.88 7.54 4.43
N THR A 146 -23.52 7.88 3.32
CA THR A 146 -24.59 8.88 3.30
C THR A 146 -25.90 8.14 3.06
N GLY A 147 -26.26 7.30 4.04
CA GLY A 147 -27.63 6.83 4.21
C GLY A 147 -28.40 7.92 4.97
N THR A 148 -29.23 8.66 4.23
CA THR A 148 -30.26 9.60 4.68
C THR A 148 -30.81 9.32 6.08
N PRO A 149 -30.91 10.29 6.99
CA PRO A 149 -31.71 10.10 8.20
C PRO A 149 -33.18 10.09 7.79
N ILE A 150 -33.84 8.96 7.92
CA ILE A 150 -35.31 8.89 7.86
C ILE A 150 -35.83 9.66 9.08
N GLY A 151 -36.47 10.80 8.80
CA GLY A 151 -37.29 11.51 9.77
C GLY A 151 -38.44 10.61 10.21
N GLN A 152 -38.40 10.25 11.49
CA GLN A 152 -39.48 9.55 12.16
C GLN A 152 -40.47 10.61 12.67
N ASP A 153 -41.40 11.00 11.79
CA ASP A 153 -42.58 11.76 12.20
C ASP A 153 -43.60 10.78 12.77
N ALA A 154 -43.44 10.46 14.05
CA ALA A 154 -44.47 9.84 14.86
C ALA A 154 -45.28 10.95 15.53
N ASP A 155 -46.36 11.40 14.89
CA ASP A 155 -47.38 12.22 15.56
C ASP A 155 -48.74 11.52 15.56
N GLY A 156 -49.02 10.98 16.74
CA GLY A 156 -50.27 11.05 17.48
C GLY A 156 -51.58 11.44 16.79
N ALA A 157 -52.57 10.60 17.09
CA ALA A 157 -53.94 10.98 17.46
C ALA A 157 -55.00 11.08 16.35
N ALA A 158 -55.79 10.02 16.25
CA ALA A 158 -57.24 10.13 16.02
C ALA A 158 -58.00 9.00 16.73
N ASN A 159 -58.11 9.10 18.06
CA ASN A 159 -59.19 8.47 18.79
C ASN A 159 -60.35 9.48 18.87
N LYS A 160 -61.46 9.19 18.19
CA LYS A 160 -62.77 9.68 18.58
C LYS A 160 -63.78 8.56 18.46
N GLY A 161 -64.11 7.98 19.61
CA GLY A 161 -65.32 7.21 19.80
C GLY A 161 -66.56 8.10 19.92
N ASN A 162 -67.65 7.50 19.45
CA ASN A 162 -69.01 7.51 19.99
C ASN A 162 -70.00 8.63 19.61
N GLY A 163 -71.22 8.23 19.25
CA GLY A 163 -72.43 9.03 19.41
C GLY A 163 -73.64 8.66 18.55
N ALA A 164 -74.54 7.86 19.14
CA ALA A 164 -75.98 7.66 18.87
C ALA A 164 -76.41 6.68 17.76
#